data_AF-A0AAX4JFX0-F1
#
_entry.id   AF-A0AAX4JFX0-F1
#
_cell.length_a   1.000
_cell.length_b   1.000
_cell.length_c   1.000
_cell.angle_alpha   90.00
_cell.angle_beta   90.00
_cell.angle_gamma   90.00
#
_symmetry.space_group_name_H-M   'P 1'
#
loop_
_entity.id
_entity.type
_entity.pdbx_description
1 polymer ?
#
loop_
_entity_poly.entity_id
_entity_poly.type
_entity_poly.pdbx_seq_one_letter_code
_entity_poly.pdbx_strand_id
1 'polypeptide(L)'
;MDSFISHIFNQDIISSIKYLHQNSNILLISTDIFILQNALSIFKAHFQSLNYNIEDIKTKKDIKDKSLIIIKLDTNNPLLYYYLDLSNIKKCKVIFYTQNILAIDNMEKRVRSRFSNQICLLRSLSLSEYLSYYKYLIYKTNITRKTTGRPKRSAAVQTNTKLRSKKKIKDSKHILNSILEDDKHTLNLILEDDKHTIINSILQDQMPISNDEFVRKMLSQEYLDLLSREYESNRDINNLVNIFYRLKHDISPFTLNSMLNILNIPHLAILLMSCTRKVLFNDVVREFRKFIITCKELKKLRDDEIFEAYCELVEYNLINEKGNILINETCVRRFINMTGKPNYLKNLLNKKII
;
A
#
# COMPACT_ATOMS: atom_id res chain seq x y z
N MET A 1 7.23 -13.26 4.69
CA MET A 1 7.03 -12.29 5.78
C MET A 1 8.02 -11.15 5.58
N ASP A 2 7.61 -9.90 5.82
CA ASP A 2 8.54 -8.76 5.72
C ASP A 2 9.31 -8.61 7.04
N SER A 3 10.58 -9.04 7.03
CA SER A 3 11.45 -9.08 8.21
C SER A 3 11.67 -7.70 8.83
N PHE A 4 11.56 -6.62 8.07
CA PHE A 4 11.78 -5.26 8.59
C PHE A 4 10.62 -4.81 9.48
N ILE A 5 9.38 -5.02 9.01
CA ILE A 5 8.17 -4.70 9.80
C ILE A 5 8.13 -5.56 11.06
N SER A 6 8.47 -6.85 10.95
CA SER A 6 8.56 -7.75 12.10
C SER A 6 9.54 -7.25 13.15
N HIS A 7 10.66 -6.66 12.73
CA HIS A 7 11.65 -6.11 13.65
C HIS A 7 11.15 -4.87 14.39
N ILE A 8 10.49 -3.93 13.69
CA ILE A 8 9.96 -2.70 14.30
C ILE A 8 8.96 -3.03 15.41
N PHE A 9 8.03 -3.94 15.14
CA PHE A 9 6.95 -4.28 16.07
C PHE A 9 7.27 -5.47 16.98
N ASN A 10 8.52 -5.93 17.01
CA ASN A 10 8.88 -7.18 17.69
C ASN A 10 8.50 -7.16 19.18
N GLN A 11 8.79 -6.07 19.88
CA GLN A 11 8.50 -5.95 21.31
C GLN A 11 6.99 -5.94 21.59
N ASP A 12 6.20 -5.22 20.79
CA ASP A 12 4.75 -5.17 20.94
C ASP A 12 4.12 -6.54 20.67
N ILE A 13 4.60 -7.25 19.64
CA ILE A 13 4.13 -8.59 19.28
C ILE A 13 4.52 -9.61 20.35
N ILE A 14 5.76 -9.59 20.85
CA ILE A 14 6.22 -10.48 21.93
C ILE A 14 5.38 -10.26 23.19
N SER A 15 5.16 -9.00 23.58
CA SER A 15 4.34 -8.66 24.74
C SER A 15 2.91 -9.19 24.58
N SER A 16 2.36 -9.08 23.37
CA SER A 16 1.02 -9.56 23.04
C SER A 16 0.92 -11.09 23.00
N ILE A 17 1.98 -11.79 22.56
CA ILE A 17 2.07 -13.26 22.64
C ILE A 17 2.12 -13.71 24.10
N LYS A 18 2.95 -13.08 24.94
CA LYS A 18 3.03 -13.36 26.38
C LYS A 18 1.67 -13.15 27.05
N TYR A 19 0.99 -12.07 26.69
CA TYR A 19 -0.36 -11.79 27.15
C TYR A 19 -1.35 -12.90 26.75
N LEU A 20 -1.33 -13.33 25.48
CA LEU A 20 -2.19 -14.39 24.98
C LEU A 20 -1.86 -15.77 25.57
N HIS A 21 -0.64 -16.01 26.04
CA HIS A 21 -0.34 -17.22 26.82
C HIS A 21 -1.09 -17.25 28.14
N GLN A 22 -1.13 -16.10 28.83
CA GLN A 22 -1.80 -15.94 30.12
C GLN A 22 -3.32 -15.86 30.01
N ASN A 23 -3.84 -15.39 28.88
CA ASN A 23 -5.26 -15.12 28.67
C ASN A 23 -5.86 -16.01 27.57
N SER A 24 -7.18 -16.14 27.51
CA SER A 24 -7.85 -16.94 26.47
C SER A 24 -7.93 -16.24 25.12
N ASN A 25 -7.92 -14.91 25.12
CA ASN A 25 -8.08 -14.13 23.91
C ASN A 25 -7.33 -12.78 23.94
N ILE A 26 -7.19 -12.18 22.76
CA ILE A 26 -6.62 -10.85 22.55
C ILE A 26 -7.28 -10.18 21.34
N LEU A 27 -7.35 -8.85 21.35
CA LEU A 27 -7.78 -8.01 20.23
C LEU A 27 -6.59 -7.22 19.68
N LEU A 28 -6.18 -7.52 18.45
CA LEU A 28 -5.15 -6.80 17.69
C LEU A 28 -5.77 -5.71 16.82
N ILE A 29 -5.25 -4.49 16.89
CA ILE A 29 -5.76 -3.36 16.11
C ILE A 29 -4.59 -2.68 15.41
N SER A 30 -4.74 -2.37 14.13
CA SER A 30 -3.87 -1.44 13.42
C SER A 30 -4.62 -0.85 12.25
N THR A 31 -4.42 0.43 11.95
CA THR A 31 -4.99 1.01 10.72
C THR A 31 -4.40 0.37 9.46
N ASP A 32 -3.15 -0.12 9.54
CA ASP A 32 -2.44 -0.72 8.42
C ASP A 32 -2.59 -2.25 8.42
N ILE A 33 -3.15 -2.79 7.33
CA ILE A 33 -3.37 -4.23 7.18
C ILE A 33 -2.06 -5.03 7.09
N PHE A 34 -0.96 -4.44 6.59
CA PHE A 34 0.32 -5.14 6.46
C PHE A 34 0.95 -5.38 7.82
N ILE A 35 0.83 -4.41 8.72
CA ILE A 35 1.28 -4.54 10.10
C ILE A 35 0.51 -5.67 10.79
N LEU A 36 -0.83 -5.68 10.66
CA LEU A 36 -1.66 -6.75 11.21
C LEU A 36 -1.32 -8.13 10.63
N GLN A 37 -1.21 -8.24 9.31
CA GLN A 37 -0.87 -9.50 8.65
C GLN A 37 0.50 -10.02 9.08
N ASN A 38 1.48 -9.12 9.21
CA ASN A 38 2.81 -9.47 9.71
C ASN A 38 2.74 -9.99 11.15
N ALA A 39 2.09 -9.25 12.05
CA ALA A 39 1.87 -9.67 13.43
C ALA A 39 1.18 -11.03 13.50
N LEU A 40 0.04 -11.20 12.82
CA LEU A 40 -0.69 -12.46 12.77
C LEU A 40 0.18 -13.61 12.27
N SER A 41 1.03 -13.39 11.26
CA SER A 41 1.92 -14.44 10.78
C SER A 41 2.96 -14.87 11.83
N ILE A 42 3.42 -13.95 12.68
CA ILE A 42 4.32 -14.27 13.80
C ILE A 42 3.57 -15.05 14.89
N PHE A 43 2.35 -14.62 15.24
CA PHE A 43 1.47 -15.38 16.15
C PHE A 43 1.24 -16.80 15.64
N LYS A 44 0.90 -16.97 14.36
CA LYS A 44 0.70 -18.28 13.73
C LYS A 44 1.94 -19.16 13.86
N ALA A 45 3.11 -18.65 13.48
CA ALA A 45 4.36 -19.39 13.55
C ALA A 45 4.70 -19.83 14.99
N HIS A 46 4.52 -18.92 15.96
CA HIS A 46 4.77 -19.19 17.37
C HIS A 46 3.83 -20.24 17.95
N PHE A 47 2.52 -20.12 17.74
CA PHE A 47 1.58 -21.12 18.27
C PHE A 47 1.68 -22.47 17.54
N GLN A 48 2.03 -22.45 16.25
CA GLN A 48 2.28 -23.67 15.48
C GLN A 48 3.51 -24.42 16.01
N SER A 49 4.59 -23.74 16.41
CA SER A 49 5.77 -24.39 17.02
C SER A 49 5.44 -25.04 18.38
N LEU A 50 4.38 -24.56 19.04
CA LEU A 50 3.84 -25.15 20.27
C LEU A 50 2.79 -26.25 20.00
N ASN A 51 2.66 -26.71 18.75
CA ASN A 51 1.69 -27.70 18.29
C ASN A 51 0.22 -27.27 18.48
N TYR A 52 -0.10 -25.99 18.27
CA TYR A 52 -1.49 -25.55 18.13
C TYR A 52 -1.98 -25.73 16.69
N ASN A 53 -3.25 -26.09 16.54
CA ASN A 53 -3.94 -26.03 15.25
C ASN A 53 -4.30 -24.58 14.93
N ILE A 54 -3.88 -24.07 13.78
CA ILE A 54 -4.16 -22.70 13.37
C ILE A 54 -5.45 -22.68 12.54
N GLU A 55 -6.46 -21.92 12.96
CA GLU A 55 -7.75 -21.82 12.28
C GLU A 55 -8.15 -20.37 12.00
N ASP A 56 -8.15 -19.98 10.72
CA ASP A 56 -8.74 -18.71 10.26
C ASP A 56 -10.26 -18.90 10.05
N ILE A 57 -11.07 -18.30 10.91
CA ILE A 57 -12.50 -18.57 10.99
C ILE A 57 -13.33 -17.47 10.34
N LYS A 58 -14.25 -17.89 9.46
CA LYS A 58 -15.27 -17.02 8.82
C LYS A 58 -16.70 -17.38 9.20
N THR A 59 -16.93 -18.58 9.75
CA THR A 59 -18.25 -19.11 10.11
C THR A 59 -18.15 -19.93 11.39
N LYS A 60 -19.25 -20.16 12.09
CA LYS A 60 -19.25 -21.00 13.29
C LYS A 60 -18.79 -22.42 12.93
N LYS A 61 -17.88 -22.96 13.72
CA LYS A 61 -17.29 -24.28 13.55
C LYS A 61 -16.93 -24.88 14.91
N ASP A 62 -17.01 -26.20 15.01
CA ASP A 62 -16.46 -26.95 16.14
C ASP A 62 -14.94 -26.90 16.12
N ILE A 63 -14.38 -26.39 17.22
CA ILE A 63 -12.94 -26.23 17.38
C ILE A 63 -12.39 -27.32 18.30
N LYS A 64 -11.26 -27.90 17.89
CA LYS A 64 -10.49 -28.86 18.68
C LYS A 64 -9.75 -28.15 19.82
N ASP A 65 -9.43 -28.88 20.87
CA ASP A 65 -8.52 -28.37 21.90
C ASP A 65 -7.16 -28.02 21.30
N LYS A 66 -6.48 -27.07 21.95
CA LYS A 66 -5.16 -26.57 21.51
C LYS A 66 -5.21 -26.00 20.09
N SER A 67 -6.17 -25.12 19.85
CA SER A 67 -6.30 -24.38 18.59
C SER A 67 -6.10 -22.88 18.80
N LEU A 68 -5.42 -22.22 17.87
CA LEU A 68 -5.36 -20.77 17.74
C LEU A 68 -6.39 -20.34 16.71
N ILE A 69 -7.43 -19.66 17.15
CA ILE A 69 -8.54 -19.19 16.34
C ILE A 69 -8.28 -17.73 15.97
N ILE A 70 -8.37 -17.39 14.69
CA ILE A 70 -8.11 -16.04 14.19
C ILE A 70 -9.36 -15.53 13.48
N ILE A 71 -9.88 -14.39 13.95
CA ILE A 71 -11.15 -13.82 13.51
C ILE A 71 -10.98 -12.35 13.16
N LYS A 72 -11.33 -12.00 11.93
CA LYS A 72 -11.44 -10.61 11.50
C LYS A 72 -12.71 -9.98 12.05
N LEU A 73 -12.59 -8.89 12.79
CA LEU A 73 -13.72 -8.11 13.27
C LEU A 73 -14.05 -6.99 12.28
N ASP A 74 -15.15 -7.22 11.56
CA ASP A 74 -15.85 -6.20 10.78
C ASP A 74 -17.07 -5.70 11.58
N THR A 75 -17.79 -4.69 11.06
CA THR A 75 -18.80 -3.88 11.81
C THR A 75 -19.98 -4.66 12.40
N ASN A 76 -20.19 -5.93 12.04
CA ASN A 76 -21.16 -6.82 12.67
C ASN A 76 -20.67 -8.27 12.60
N ASN A 77 -19.96 -8.74 13.64
CA ASN A 77 -19.46 -10.11 13.67
C ASN A 77 -20.22 -10.98 14.69
N PRO A 78 -21.22 -11.78 14.26
CA PRO A 78 -21.98 -12.65 15.17
C PRO A 78 -21.15 -13.77 15.79
N LEU A 79 -19.92 -13.97 15.32
CA LEU A 79 -18.97 -14.95 15.83
C LEU A 79 -18.28 -14.49 17.12
N LEU A 80 -18.27 -13.18 17.41
CA LEU A 80 -17.56 -12.59 18.53
C LEU A 80 -17.94 -13.23 19.87
N TYR A 81 -19.24 -13.28 20.17
CA TYR A 81 -19.75 -13.85 21.42
C TYR A 81 -19.42 -15.34 21.54
N TYR A 82 -19.68 -16.09 20.47
CA TYR A 82 -19.47 -17.53 20.45
C TYR A 82 -18.00 -17.89 20.75
N TYR A 83 -17.04 -17.22 20.11
CA TYR A 83 -15.63 -17.55 20.30
C TYR A 83 -15.02 -16.97 21.58
N LEU A 84 -15.54 -15.84 22.08
CA LEU A 84 -15.19 -15.36 23.41
C LEU A 84 -15.56 -16.38 24.49
N ASP A 85 -16.81 -16.87 24.46
CA ASP A 85 -17.27 -17.86 25.44
C ASP A 85 -16.55 -19.21 25.25
N LEU A 86 -16.35 -19.65 23.99
CA LEU A 86 -15.63 -20.88 23.68
C LEU A 86 -14.19 -20.88 24.22
N SER A 87 -13.49 -19.74 24.14
CA SER A 87 -12.11 -19.62 24.65
C SER A 87 -11.98 -19.72 26.16
N ASN A 88 -13.06 -19.48 26.91
CA ASN A 88 -13.07 -19.62 28.36
C ASN A 88 -13.41 -21.06 28.79
N ILE A 89 -14.13 -21.80 27.93
CA ILE A 89 -14.55 -23.17 28.20
C ILE A 89 -13.49 -24.18 27.73
N LYS A 90 -12.93 -23.96 26.54
CA LYS A 90 -11.94 -24.85 25.92
C LYS A 90 -10.52 -24.31 26.09
N LYS A 91 -9.53 -25.20 26.01
CA LYS A 91 -8.10 -24.84 25.97
C LYS A 91 -7.71 -24.32 24.57
N CYS A 92 -8.42 -23.31 24.06
CA CYS A 92 -8.09 -22.62 22.81
C CYS A 92 -7.71 -21.16 23.07
N LYS A 93 -7.00 -20.57 22.10
CA LYS A 93 -6.60 -19.16 22.11
C LYS A 93 -7.31 -18.45 20.97
N VAL A 94 -7.80 -17.24 21.21
CA VAL A 94 -8.51 -16.46 20.17
C VAL A 94 -7.82 -15.13 19.92
N ILE A 95 -7.53 -14.84 18.66
CA ILE A 95 -7.08 -13.53 18.21
C ILE A 95 -8.21 -12.91 17.39
N PHE A 96 -8.79 -11.85 17.93
CA PHE A 96 -9.60 -10.94 17.15
C PHE A 96 -8.70 -9.88 16.52
N TYR A 97 -8.96 -9.49 15.29
CA TYR A 97 -8.21 -8.40 14.67
C TYR A 97 -9.06 -7.48 13.82
N THR A 98 -8.73 -6.19 13.77
CA THR A 98 -9.47 -5.21 12.96
C THR A 98 -8.59 -4.03 12.52
N GLN A 99 -8.97 -3.42 11.40
CA GLN A 99 -8.39 -2.15 10.96
C GLN A 99 -9.12 -0.91 11.49
N ASN A 100 -10.32 -1.11 12.01
CA ASN A 100 -11.14 -0.01 12.47
C ASN A 100 -10.97 0.14 13.99
N ILE A 101 -10.25 1.20 14.41
CA ILE A 101 -10.06 1.51 15.84
C ILE A 101 -11.41 1.73 16.53
N LEU A 102 -12.39 2.28 15.83
CA LEU A 102 -13.74 2.52 16.35
C LEU A 102 -14.60 1.26 16.39
N ALA A 103 -14.11 0.11 15.92
CA ALA A 103 -14.87 -1.14 15.97
C ALA A 103 -15.21 -1.52 17.42
N ILE A 104 -14.33 -1.21 18.38
CA ILE A 104 -14.58 -1.45 19.80
C ILE A 104 -15.72 -0.58 20.31
N ASP A 105 -15.73 0.71 19.97
CA ASP A 105 -16.72 1.66 20.49
C ASP A 105 -18.15 1.31 20.09
N ASN A 106 -18.30 0.68 18.93
CA ASN A 106 -19.57 0.18 18.43
C ASN A 106 -20.02 -1.15 19.09
N MET A 107 -19.17 -1.79 19.90
CA MET A 107 -19.56 -3.00 20.62
C MET A 107 -20.37 -2.69 21.87
N GLU A 108 -21.26 -3.62 22.23
CA GLU A 108 -22.00 -3.57 23.48
C GLU A 108 -21.06 -3.42 24.69
N LYS A 109 -21.50 -2.67 25.71
CA LYS A 109 -20.70 -2.38 26.91
C LYS A 109 -20.12 -3.65 27.57
N ARG A 110 -20.90 -4.75 27.60
CA ARG A 110 -20.49 -6.04 28.16
C ARG A 110 -19.38 -6.74 27.36
N VAL A 111 -19.27 -6.46 26.06
CA VAL A 111 -18.21 -7.00 25.20
C VAL A 111 -16.96 -6.17 25.38
N ARG A 112 -17.09 -4.84 25.37
CA ARG A 112 -15.98 -3.93 25.64
C ARG A 112 -15.30 -4.21 26.97
N SER A 113 -16.08 -4.50 28.03
CA SER A 113 -15.51 -4.85 29.34
C SER A 113 -14.71 -6.15 29.35
N ARG A 114 -14.97 -7.07 28.40
CA ARG A 114 -14.15 -8.27 28.23
C ARG A 114 -12.82 -7.93 27.57
N PHE A 115 -12.79 -6.91 26.71
CA PHE A 115 -11.57 -6.49 25.99
C PHE A 115 -10.74 -5.42 26.70
N SER A 116 -11.20 -4.81 27.80
CA SER A 116 -10.58 -3.59 28.35
C SER A 116 -9.10 -3.72 28.72
N ASN A 117 -8.62 -4.94 29.00
CA ASN A 117 -7.21 -5.24 29.25
C ASN A 117 -6.57 -6.14 28.18
N GLN A 118 -7.30 -6.44 27.10
CA GLN A 118 -6.96 -7.44 26.07
C GLN A 118 -6.70 -6.80 24.70
N ILE A 119 -6.50 -5.48 24.63
CA ILE A 119 -6.29 -4.75 23.38
C ILE A 119 -4.81 -4.49 23.17
N CYS A 120 -4.27 -4.98 22.06
CA CYS A 120 -2.98 -4.57 21.53
C CYS A 120 -3.21 -3.66 20.32
N LEU A 121 -2.81 -2.39 20.47
CA LEU A 121 -2.82 -1.42 19.39
C LEU A 121 -1.43 -1.34 18.75
N LEU A 122 -1.31 -1.85 17.54
CA LEU A 122 -0.13 -1.69 16.70
C LEU A 122 -0.24 -0.37 15.94
N ARG A 123 0.55 0.62 16.34
CA ARG A 123 0.59 1.94 15.70
C ARG A 123 1.01 1.85 14.24
N SER A 124 0.67 2.87 13.46
CA SER A 124 1.29 3.08 12.14
C SER A 124 2.79 3.35 12.29
N LEU A 125 3.54 3.16 11.21
CA LEU A 125 4.94 3.60 11.14
C LEU A 125 5.03 5.11 11.38
N SER A 126 6.04 5.56 12.12
CA SER A 126 6.45 6.96 12.13
C SER A 126 7.06 7.35 10.79
N LEU A 127 7.18 8.65 10.50
CA LEU A 127 7.81 9.12 9.26
C LEU A 127 9.24 8.57 9.11
N SER A 128 10.02 8.55 10.20
CA SER A 128 11.38 8.01 10.20
C SER A 128 11.41 6.51 9.84
N GLU A 129 10.52 5.71 10.43
CA GLU A 129 10.43 4.27 10.13
C GLU A 129 9.90 4.01 8.72
N TYR A 130 8.97 4.85 8.25
CA TYR A 130 8.41 4.79 6.90
C TYR A 130 9.52 5.04 5.86
N LEU A 131 10.32 6.08 6.06
CA LEU A 131 11.49 6.35 5.24
C LEU A 131 12.51 5.21 5.35
N SER A 132 12.80 4.71 6.55
CA SER A 132 13.73 3.59 6.76
C SER A 132 13.27 2.31 6.04
N TYR A 133 11.96 2.03 6.03
CA TYR A 133 11.39 0.92 5.29
C TYR A 133 11.56 1.10 3.78
N TYR A 134 11.37 2.31 3.27
CA TYR A 134 11.67 2.63 1.87
C TYR A 134 13.14 2.36 1.51
N LYS A 135 14.08 2.74 2.38
CA LYS A 135 15.51 2.43 2.21
C LYS A 135 15.76 0.92 2.18
N TYR A 136 15.12 0.19 3.08
CA TYR A 136 15.17 -1.27 3.10
C TYR A 136 14.67 -1.88 1.79
N LEU A 137 13.56 -1.39 1.21
CA LEU A 137 13.05 -1.85 -0.08
C LEU A 137 14.08 -1.65 -1.22
N ILE A 138 14.71 -0.48 -1.29
CA ILE A 138 15.79 -0.21 -2.26
C ILE A 138 16.93 -1.21 -2.07
N TYR A 139 17.43 -1.35 -0.85
CA TYR A 139 18.57 -2.20 -0.53
C TYR A 139 18.30 -3.67 -0.85
N LYS A 140 17.13 -4.18 -0.45
CA LYS A 140 16.68 -5.55 -0.72
C LYS A 140 16.71 -5.86 -2.21
N THR A 141 16.22 -4.95 -3.06
CA THR A 141 16.21 -5.15 -4.52
C THR A 141 17.60 -5.08 -5.15
N ASN A 142 18.51 -4.29 -4.59
CA ASN A 142 19.89 -4.20 -5.05
C ASN A 142 20.71 -5.45 -4.67
N ILE A 143 20.45 -6.06 -3.51
CA ILE A 143 21.03 -7.36 -3.15
C ILE A 143 20.55 -8.45 -4.12
N THR A 144 19.25 -8.51 -4.42
CA THR A 144 18.72 -9.58 -5.28
C THR A 144 19.40 -9.57 -6.66
N ARG A 145 19.70 -8.39 -7.21
CA ARG A 145 20.46 -8.24 -8.47
C ARG A 145 21.89 -8.78 -8.41
N LYS A 146 22.55 -8.71 -7.25
CA LYS A 146 23.93 -9.23 -7.09
C LYS A 146 23.95 -10.76 -6.98
N THR A 147 22.93 -11.35 -6.36
CA THR A 147 22.86 -12.80 -6.14
C THR A 147 22.30 -13.57 -7.35
N THR A 148 21.41 -12.97 -8.16
CA THR A 148 20.79 -13.66 -9.31
C THR A 148 21.63 -13.65 -10.59
N GLY A 149 22.87 -13.18 -10.54
CA GLY A 149 23.74 -13.11 -11.72
C GLY A 149 23.32 -12.02 -12.71
N ARG A 150 24.29 -11.50 -13.45
CA ARG A 150 24.10 -10.43 -14.44
C ARG A 150 22.93 -10.75 -15.37
N PRO A 151 22.00 -9.81 -15.64
CA PRO A 151 21.11 -9.95 -16.80
C PRO A 151 21.98 -10.11 -18.05
N LYS A 152 21.64 -11.09 -18.91
CA LYS A 152 22.24 -11.22 -20.24
C LYS A 152 22.09 -9.86 -20.93
N ARG A 153 23.21 -9.18 -21.16
CA ARG A 153 23.27 -7.92 -21.90
C ARG A 153 22.58 -8.10 -23.24
N SER A 154 21.43 -7.47 -23.43
CA SER A 154 21.01 -7.03 -24.76
C SER A 154 22.08 -6.05 -25.27
N ALA A 155 22.55 -6.29 -26.47
CA ALA A 155 23.67 -5.58 -27.08
C ALA A 155 23.36 -4.08 -27.24
N ALA A 156 24.20 -3.22 -26.68
CA ALA A 156 24.47 -1.88 -27.20
C ALA A 156 25.74 -1.29 -26.57
N VAL A 157 26.66 -0.92 -27.45
CA VAL A 157 27.79 0.03 -27.33
C VAL A 157 28.91 -0.31 -26.35
N GLN A 158 30.00 -0.80 -26.94
CA GLN A 158 31.34 -0.90 -26.36
C GLN A 158 31.93 0.50 -26.12
N THR A 159 32.40 0.75 -24.91
CA THR A 159 33.57 1.62 -24.69
C THR A 159 34.54 0.88 -23.79
N ASN A 160 35.76 0.71 -24.33
CA ASN A 160 36.87 0.01 -23.73
C ASN A 160 37.35 0.68 -22.44
N THR A 161 37.62 -0.12 -21.42
CA THR A 161 38.80 0.01 -20.54
C THR A 161 38.89 -1.23 -19.65
N LYS A 162 39.90 -2.06 -19.89
CA LYS A 162 40.36 -3.11 -18.97
C LYS A 162 41.30 -2.48 -17.95
N LEU A 163 41.21 -2.87 -16.67
CA LEU A 163 42.33 -3.51 -15.95
C LEU A 163 41.93 -4.01 -14.55
N ARG A 164 42.42 -5.24 -14.29
CA ARG A 164 42.62 -6.08 -13.08
C ARG A 164 42.44 -5.42 -11.69
N SER A 165 42.01 -6.12 -10.63
CA SER A 165 42.56 -7.40 -10.12
C SER A 165 41.62 -8.13 -9.14
N LYS A 166 41.96 -9.40 -8.88
CA LYS A 166 41.24 -10.40 -8.07
C LYS A 166 41.56 -10.25 -6.57
N LYS A 167 40.60 -10.58 -5.68
CA LYS A 167 40.91 -11.19 -4.37
C LYS A 167 39.83 -12.20 -3.97
N LYS A 168 40.26 -13.44 -3.74
CA LYS A 168 39.49 -14.57 -3.18
C LYS A 168 39.40 -14.41 -1.66
N ILE A 169 38.28 -14.77 -1.05
CA ILE A 169 38.25 -15.33 0.31
C ILE A 169 37.26 -16.50 0.32
N LYS A 170 37.72 -17.59 0.95
CA LYS A 170 37.13 -18.93 1.11
C LYS A 170 36.43 -19.02 2.47
N ASP A 171 35.41 -19.89 2.49
CA ASP A 171 34.99 -20.84 3.54
C ASP A 171 34.94 -20.40 5.01
N SER A 172 33.78 -20.66 5.66
CA SER A 172 33.71 -21.41 6.92
C SER A 172 32.30 -21.94 7.19
N LYS A 173 32.23 -23.27 7.41
CA LYS A 173 31.10 -24.05 7.93
C LYS A 173 31.29 -24.31 9.43
N HIS A 174 30.18 -24.69 10.08
CA HIS A 174 30.01 -25.36 11.38
C HIS A 174 29.93 -24.47 12.63
N ILE A 175 28.85 -24.61 13.40
CA ILE A 175 28.80 -25.47 14.61
C ILE A 175 27.33 -25.68 15.05
N LEU A 176 27.09 -26.85 15.66
CA LEU A 176 25.85 -27.45 16.13
C LEU A 176 25.85 -27.54 17.68
N ASN A 177 24.70 -27.21 18.29
CA ASN A 177 24.12 -27.62 19.59
C ASN A 177 24.87 -27.46 20.94
N SER A 178 24.23 -26.72 21.85
CA SER A 178 23.79 -27.23 23.18
C SER A 178 22.59 -26.42 23.72
N ILE A 179 21.70 -27.10 24.45
CA ILE A 179 20.35 -26.69 24.89
C ILE A 179 20.39 -26.27 26.38
N LEU A 180 19.44 -25.41 26.75
CA LEU A 180 18.97 -24.99 28.09
C LEU A 180 19.43 -23.60 28.58
N GLU A 181 18.92 -22.56 27.91
CA GLU A 181 18.26 -21.41 28.58
C GLU A 181 17.11 -20.94 27.67
N ASP A 182 15.93 -21.50 27.97
CA ASP A 182 14.72 -21.47 27.15
C ASP A 182 13.95 -20.16 27.31
N ASP A 183 14.14 -19.25 26.35
CA ASP A 183 13.13 -18.28 25.86
C ASP A 183 13.72 -17.37 24.76
N LYS A 184 15.05 -17.26 24.67
CA LYS A 184 15.74 -16.50 23.60
C LYS A 184 15.97 -17.29 22.31
N HIS A 185 16.20 -18.60 22.39
CA HIS A 185 16.67 -19.38 21.23
C HIS A 185 15.59 -19.68 20.19
N THR A 186 14.33 -19.84 20.60
CA THR A 186 13.20 -20.07 19.69
C THR A 186 12.88 -18.83 18.85
N LEU A 187 13.22 -17.63 19.35
CA LEU A 187 13.03 -16.35 18.67
C LEU A 187 14.13 -16.06 17.63
N ASN A 188 15.38 -16.45 17.90
CA ASN A 188 16.47 -16.33 16.92
C ASN A 188 16.31 -17.28 15.72
N LEU A 189 15.56 -18.38 15.86
CA LEU A 189 15.28 -19.29 14.73
C LEU A 189 14.34 -18.69 13.67
N ILE A 190 13.62 -17.61 13.98
CA ILE A 190 12.67 -16.97 13.04
C ILE A 190 13.35 -15.89 12.18
N LEU A 191 14.54 -15.42 12.57
CA LEU A 191 15.18 -14.30 11.92
C LEU A 191 16.64 -14.64 11.61
N GLU A 192 16.92 -14.92 10.33
CA GLU A 192 18.28 -15.15 9.81
C GLU A 192 19.22 -14.03 10.29
N ASP A 193 20.31 -14.40 10.98
CA ASP A 193 21.29 -13.47 11.60
C ASP A 193 21.80 -12.37 10.65
N ASP A 194 21.94 -12.68 9.35
CA ASP A 194 22.37 -11.73 8.33
C ASP A 194 21.31 -10.63 8.06
N LYS A 195 20.02 -10.98 8.08
CA LYS A 195 18.92 -10.03 7.88
C LYS A 195 18.78 -9.08 9.07
N HIS A 196 18.99 -9.58 10.28
CA HIS A 196 18.95 -8.77 11.49
C HIS A 196 20.05 -7.71 11.54
N THR A 197 21.27 -8.10 11.16
CA THR A 197 22.41 -7.17 11.12
C THR A 197 22.13 -6.01 10.15
N ILE A 198 21.57 -6.30 8.97
CA ILE A 198 21.18 -5.28 7.99
C ILE A 198 20.07 -4.38 8.55
N ILE A 199 19.01 -4.94 9.11
CA ILE A 199 17.88 -4.17 9.64
C ILE A 199 18.32 -3.25 10.78
N ASN A 200 19.12 -3.77 11.73
CA ASN A 200 19.68 -2.98 12.82
C ASN A 200 20.57 -1.85 12.28
N SER A 201 21.39 -2.12 11.27
CA SER A 201 22.23 -1.07 10.64
C SER A 201 21.42 0.02 9.93
N ILE A 202 20.26 -0.32 9.37
CA ILE A 202 19.35 0.64 8.72
C ILE A 202 18.62 1.48 9.77
N LEU A 203 18.18 0.87 10.87
CA LEU A 203 17.42 1.55 11.92
C LEU A 203 18.29 2.39 12.88
N GLN A 204 19.53 1.97 13.12
CA GLN A 204 20.47 2.65 14.02
C GLN A 204 21.38 3.66 13.30
N ASP A 205 21.14 3.94 12.01
CA ASP A 205 22.01 4.81 11.19
C ASP A 205 23.50 4.38 11.17
N GLN A 206 23.79 3.11 11.46
CA GLN A 206 25.16 2.55 11.52
C GLN A 206 25.68 2.05 10.17
N MET A 207 24.93 2.24 9.09
CA MET A 207 25.53 2.22 7.76
C MET A 207 26.56 3.36 7.65
N PRO A 208 27.64 3.23 6.85
CA PRO A 208 28.65 4.28 6.66
C PRO A 208 28.12 5.55 5.97
N ILE A 209 26.81 5.70 5.89
CA ILE A 209 26.06 6.75 5.22
C ILE A 209 24.85 7.01 6.14
N SER A 210 24.85 8.12 6.85
CA SER A 210 23.74 8.50 7.73
C SER A 210 22.42 8.61 6.94
N ASN A 211 21.27 8.61 7.63
CA ASN A 211 19.98 8.84 7.00
C ASN A 211 20.00 10.07 6.09
N ASP A 212 20.68 11.15 6.50
CA ASP A 212 20.92 12.39 5.76
C ASP A 212 21.84 12.23 4.54
N GLU A 213 22.89 11.41 4.64
CA GLU A 213 23.81 11.19 3.52
C GLU A 213 23.24 10.22 2.48
N PHE A 214 22.39 9.26 2.90
CA PHE A 214 21.63 8.39 1.98
C PHE A 214 20.56 9.21 1.26
N VAL A 215 19.89 10.09 2.02
CA VAL A 215 18.97 11.12 1.53
C VAL A 215 19.64 11.95 0.45
N ARG A 216 20.88 12.42 0.64
CA ARG A 216 21.59 13.23 -0.37
C ARG A 216 22.17 12.44 -1.56
N LYS A 217 22.50 11.15 -1.40
CA LYS A 217 23.16 10.35 -2.44
C LYS A 217 22.21 9.51 -3.32
N MET A 218 21.05 9.10 -2.81
CA MET A 218 20.15 8.16 -3.51
C MET A 218 18.80 8.72 -3.92
N LEU A 219 18.30 9.78 -3.29
CA LEU A 219 17.01 10.39 -3.62
C LEU A 219 17.20 11.88 -3.83
N SER A 220 16.52 12.47 -4.82
CA SER A 220 16.45 13.93 -4.91
C SER A 220 15.65 14.47 -3.73
N GLN A 221 15.91 15.72 -3.33
CA GLN A 221 15.10 16.41 -2.31
C GLN A 221 13.60 16.36 -2.67
N GLU A 222 13.29 16.52 -3.96
CA GLU A 222 11.93 16.40 -4.50
C GLU A 222 11.24 15.07 -4.14
N TYR A 223 11.97 13.94 -4.15
CA TYR A 223 11.40 12.65 -3.77
C TYR A 223 11.15 12.51 -2.27
N LEU A 224 11.97 13.14 -1.44
CA LEU A 224 11.75 13.15 0.02
C LEU A 224 10.55 14.01 0.38
N ASP A 225 10.40 15.14 -0.30
CA ASP A 225 9.23 16.00 -0.15
C ASP A 225 7.96 15.29 -0.64
N LEU A 226 8.05 14.49 -1.71
CA LEU A 226 6.96 13.60 -2.14
C LEU A 226 6.60 12.57 -1.07
N LEU A 227 7.59 11.81 -0.57
CA LEU A 227 7.36 10.77 0.44
C LEU A 227 6.77 11.33 1.73
N SER A 228 7.23 12.52 2.15
CA SER A 228 6.72 13.18 3.36
C SER A 228 5.26 13.63 3.19
N ARG A 229 4.91 14.25 2.05
CA ARG A 229 3.52 14.63 1.73
C ARG A 229 2.59 13.43 1.64
N GLU A 230 3.07 12.35 1.02
CA GLU A 230 2.31 11.11 0.91
C GLU A 230 2.11 10.47 2.29
N TYR A 231 3.11 10.49 3.16
CA TYR A 231 2.96 10.04 4.54
C TYR A 231 1.93 10.87 5.33
N GLU A 232 1.90 12.19 5.15
CA GLU A 232 0.87 13.03 5.77
C GLU A 232 -0.55 12.69 5.28
N SER A 233 -0.68 12.32 4.01
CA SER A 233 -1.96 12.00 3.36
C SER A 233 -2.42 10.57 3.64
N ASN A 234 -1.53 9.60 3.53
CA ASN A 234 -1.76 8.17 3.73
C ASN A 234 -0.48 7.44 4.17
N ARG A 235 -0.46 7.00 5.43
CA ARG A 235 0.67 6.32 6.09
C ARG A 235 0.78 4.83 5.77
N ASP A 236 -0.12 4.29 4.95
CA ASP A 236 -0.15 2.86 4.65
C ASP A 236 1.15 2.41 3.97
N ILE A 237 1.70 1.30 4.45
CA ILE A 237 2.85 0.60 3.87
C ILE A 237 2.60 0.28 2.40
N ASN A 238 1.36 -0.03 2.05
CA ASN A 238 0.95 -0.31 0.68
C ASN A 238 1.15 0.89 -0.26
N ASN A 239 0.80 2.09 0.22
CA ASN A 239 1.02 3.32 -0.55
C ASN A 239 2.53 3.53 -0.78
N LEU A 240 3.34 3.31 0.25
CA LEU A 240 4.80 3.40 0.15
C LEU A 240 5.38 2.43 -0.88
N VAL A 241 4.96 1.17 -0.82
CA VAL A 241 5.41 0.13 -1.75
C VAL A 241 5.02 0.48 -3.19
N ASN A 242 3.82 1.05 -3.38
CA ASN A 242 3.40 1.54 -4.69
C ASN A 242 4.27 2.70 -5.18
N ILE A 243 4.58 3.68 -4.33
CA ILE A 243 5.49 4.79 -4.67
C ILE A 243 6.87 4.23 -5.05
N PHE A 244 7.40 3.30 -4.26
CA PHE A 244 8.67 2.63 -4.53
C PHE A 244 8.69 1.97 -5.91
N TYR A 245 7.69 1.16 -6.25
CA TYR A 245 7.65 0.53 -7.56
C TYR A 245 7.49 1.54 -8.69
N ARG A 246 6.68 2.60 -8.51
CA ARG A 246 6.54 3.66 -9.51
C ARG A 246 7.89 4.32 -9.81
N LEU A 247 8.59 4.77 -8.79
CA LEU A 247 9.90 5.42 -8.93
C LEU A 247 10.96 4.46 -9.50
N LYS A 248 10.98 3.22 -9.02
CA LYS A 248 11.95 2.20 -9.48
C LYS A 248 11.81 1.88 -10.98
N HIS A 249 10.58 1.92 -11.49
CA HIS A 249 10.26 1.54 -12.87
C HIS A 249 10.00 2.75 -13.78
N ASP A 250 10.26 3.97 -13.31
CA ASP A 250 9.96 5.22 -14.00
C ASP A 250 8.50 5.29 -14.50
N ILE A 251 7.58 4.73 -13.71
CA ILE A 251 6.16 4.75 -13.99
C ILE A 251 5.64 6.10 -13.54
N SER A 252 5.35 6.97 -14.51
CA SER A 252 4.70 8.25 -14.24
C SER A 252 3.43 8.03 -13.42
N PRO A 253 3.19 8.83 -12.35
CA PRO A 253 1.96 8.71 -11.59
C PRO A 253 0.77 8.85 -12.54
N PHE A 254 -0.20 7.94 -12.42
CA PHE A 254 -1.49 8.05 -13.09
C PHE A 254 -2.27 9.19 -12.45
N THR A 255 -1.89 10.42 -12.80
CA THR A 255 -2.57 11.63 -12.35
C THR A 255 -3.70 11.94 -13.32
N LEU A 256 -4.69 12.69 -12.86
CA LEU A 256 -5.70 13.27 -13.75
C LEU A 256 -5.03 14.02 -14.93
N ASN A 257 -3.89 14.68 -14.69
CA ASN A 257 -3.16 15.39 -15.73
C ASN A 257 -2.56 14.45 -16.80
N SER A 258 -2.02 13.31 -16.37
CA SER A 258 -1.53 12.25 -17.25
C SER A 258 -2.66 11.69 -18.11
N MET A 259 -3.84 11.50 -17.51
CA MET A 259 -5.04 11.05 -18.20
C MET A 259 -5.58 12.10 -19.18
N LEU A 260 -5.65 13.37 -18.80
CA LEU A 260 -6.05 14.45 -19.71
C LEU A 260 -5.07 14.61 -20.88
N ASN A 261 -3.79 14.23 -20.73
CA ASN A 261 -2.80 14.27 -21.80
C ASN A 261 -3.00 13.22 -22.89
N ILE A 262 -3.64 12.08 -22.60
CA ILE A 262 -3.94 11.06 -23.60
C ILE A 262 -5.26 11.31 -24.33
N LEU A 263 -6.08 12.23 -23.83
CA LEU A 263 -7.39 12.53 -24.41
C LEU A 263 -7.25 13.36 -25.70
N ASN A 264 -7.88 12.86 -26.76
CA ASN A 264 -8.04 13.60 -28.02
C ASN A 264 -8.95 14.83 -27.89
N ILE A 265 -8.95 15.69 -28.91
CA ILE A 265 -9.71 16.94 -28.93
C ILE A 265 -11.22 16.77 -28.67
N PRO A 266 -11.93 15.76 -29.23
CA PRO A 266 -13.35 15.55 -28.95
C PRO A 266 -13.62 15.31 -27.46
N HIS A 267 -12.81 14.46 -26.81
CA HIS A 267 -12.88 14.20 -25.37
C HIS A 267 -12.77 15.48 -24.55
N LEU A 268 -11.76 16.30 -24.84
CA LEU A 268 -11.53 17.56 -24.10
C LEU A 268 -12.70 18.53 -24.28
N ALA A 269 -13.26 18.63 -25.50
CA ALA A 269 -14.42 19.47 -25.75
C ALA A 269 -15.70 18.96 -25.05
N ILE A 270 -15.90 17.64 -24.98
CA ILE A 270 -17.02 17.02 -24.23
C ILE A 270 -16.84 17.23 -22.73
N LEU A 271 -15.63 17.10 -22.18
CA LEU A 271 -15.35 17.41 -20.79
C LEU A 271 -15.64 18.87 -20.47
N LEU A 272 -15.22 19.81 -21.32
CA LEU A 272 -15.53 21.23 -21.17
C LEU A 272 -17.03 21.52 -21.20
N MET A 273 -17.75 20.89 -22.14
CA MET A 273 -19.21 20.97 -22.18
C MET A 273 -19.83 20.42 -20.87
N SER A 274 -19.31 19.29 -20.37
CA SER A 274 -19.81 18.63 -19.16
C SER A 274 -19.49 19.37 -17.87
N CYS A 275 -18.46 20.23 -17.87
CA CYS A 275 -18.19 21.18 -16.79
C CYS A 275 -19.28 22.25 -16.68
N THR A 276 -19.91 22.62 -17.80
CA THR A 276 -20.91 23.70 -17.82
C THR A 276 -22.33 23.21 -17.61
N ARG A 277 -22.63 21.96 -17.97
CA ARG A 277 -23.96 21.37 -17.86
C ARG A 277 -23.90 19.85 -17.89
N LYS A 278 -24.94 19.20 -17.37
CA LYS A 278 -25.16 17.76 -17.50
C LYS A 278 -25.48 17.39 -18.94
N VAL A 279 -24.86 16.34 -19.47
CA VAL A 279 -25.03 15.90 -20.86
C VAL A 279 -25.44 14.43 -20.89
N LEU A 280 -26.68 14.15 -21.29
CA LEU A 280 -27.19 12.79 -21.36
C LEU A 280 -26.66 12.07 -22.59
N PHE A 281 -26.47 10.75 -22.47
CA PHE A 281 -25.99 9.86 -23.52
C PHE A 281 -26.73 10.03 -24.85
N ASN A 282 -28.07 10.03 -24.84
CA ASN A 282 -28.90 10.14 -26.04
C ASN A 282 -28.78 11.50 -26.75
N ASP A 283 -28.32 12.52 -26.04
CA ASP A 283 -28.33 13.91 -26.51
C ASP A 283 -26.92 14.44 -26.78
N VAL A 284 -25.86 13.67 -26.51
CA VAL A 284 -24.48 14.16 -26.48
C VAL A 284 -24.07 14.81 -27.80
N VAL A 285 -24.39 14.20 -28.93
CA VAL A 285 -24.04 14.73 -30.26
C VAL A 285 -24.73 16.07 -30.50
N ARG A 286 -26.06 16.13 -30.27
CA ARG A 286 -26.85 17.35 -30.42
C ARG A 286 -26.31 18.48 -29.54
N GLU A 287 -26.04 18.17 -28.28
CA GLU A 287 -25.56 19.15 -27.31
C GLU A 287 -24.12 19.58 -27.60
N PHE A 288 -23.27 18.69 -28.09
CA PHE A 288 -21.93 19.01 -28.55
C PHE A 288 -21.97 19.99 -29.72
N ARG A 289 -22.80 19.72 -30.75
CA ARG A 289 -22.94 20.60 -31.93
C ARG A 289 -23.39 22.02 -31.55
N LYS A 290 -24.32 22.15 -30.61
CA LYS A 290 -24.72 23.45 -30.04
C LYS A 290 -23.56 24.13 -29.32
N PHE A 291 -22.83 23.38 -28.50
CA PHE A 291 -21.70 23.89 -27.72
C PHE A 291 -20.59 24.47 -28.63
N ILE A 292 -20.24 23.75 -29.70
CA ILE A 292 -19.16 24.13 -30.63
C ILE A 292 -19.58 25.08 -31.76
N ILE A 293 -20.80 25.63 -31.77
CA ILE A 293 -21.34 26.41 -32.90
C ILE A 293 -20.42 27.57 -33.37
N THR A 294 -19.64 28.14 -32.45
CA THR A 294 -18.68 29.23 -32.69
C THR A 294 -17.26 28.76 -33.01
N CYS A 295 -16.94 27.47 -32.83
CA CYS A 295 -15.61 26.89 -33.06
C CYS A 295 -15.60 26.15 -34.40
N LYS A 296 -15.02 26.78 -35.44
CA LYS A 296 -15.03 26.25 -36.82
C LYS A 296 -14.22 24.97 -36.95
N GLU A 297 -13.17 24.82 -36.14
CA GLU A 297 -12.23 23.71 -36.15
C GLU A 297 -12.90 22.38 -35.79
N LEU A 298 -13.86 22.40 -34.86
CA LEU A 298 -14.56 21.21 -34.39
C LEU A 298 -15.80 20.86 -35.23
N LYS A 299 -16.24 21.74 -36.14
CA LYS A 299 -17.45 21.49 -36.96
C LYS A 299 -17.29 20.29 -37.90
N LYS A 300 -16.06 19.93 -38.25
CA LYS A 300 -15.77 18.83 -39.19
C LYS A 300 -15.77 17.44 -38.55
N LEU A 301 -15.79 17.35 -37.22
CA LEU A 301 -15.88 16.06 -36.53
C LEU A 301 -17.15 15.33 -36.95
N ARG A 302 -17.10 14.01 -37.09
CA ARG A 302 -18.27 13.20 -37.43
C ARG A 302 -19.09 12.89 -36.16
N ASP A 303 -20.36 12.56 -36.33
CA ASP A 303 -21.26 12.30 -35.17
C ASP A 303 -20.86 11.04 -34.40
N ASP A 304 -20.36 10.01 -35.09
CA ASP A 304 -19.80 8.78 -34.51
C ASP A 304 -18.56 9.08 -33.66
N GLU A 305 -17.63 9.91 -34.14
CA GLU A 305 -16.43 10.30 -33.39
C GLU A 305 -16.75 11.05 -32.08
N ILE A 306 -17.78 11.90 -32.10
CA ILE A 306 -18.24 12.61 -30.91
C ILE A 306 -18.84 11.63 -29.90
N PHE A 307 -19.61 10.67 -30.39
CA PHE A 307 -20.28 9.69 -29.57
C PHE A 307 -19.29 8.68 -28.96
N GLU A 308 -18.37 8.14 -29.76
CA GLU A 308 -17.28 7.26 -29.28
C GLU A 308 -16.47 7.95 -28.18
N ALA A 309 -16.10 9.22 -28.38
CA ALA A 309 -15.39 9.98 -27.37
C ALA A 309 -16.18 10.16 -26.07
N TYR A 310 -17.52 10.25 -26.13
CA TYR A 310 -18.33 10.28 -24.91
C TYR A 310 -18.31 8.93 -24.19
N CYS A 311 -18.46 7.83 -24.92
CA CYS A 311 -18.40 6.48 -24.35
C CYS A 311 -17.05 6.23 -23.66
N GLU A 312 -15.94 6.59 -24.31
CA GLU A 312 -14.60 6.49 -23.72
C GLU A 312 -14.49 7.29 -22.41
N LEU A 313 -15.03 8.51 -22.34
CA LEU A 313 -15.03 9.30 -21.09
C LEU A 313 -15.84 8.65 -19.96
N VAL A 314 -16.90 7.90 -20.29
CA VAL A 314 -17.68 7.14 -19.32
C VAL A 314 -16.89 5.92 -18.83
N GLU A 315 -16.29 5.16 -19.75
CA GLU A 315 -15.43 4.00 -19.41
C GLU A 315 -14.24 4.42 -18.53
N TYR A 316 -13.69 5.59 -18.82
CA TYR A 316 -12.61 6.22 -18.07
C TYR A 316 -13.02 6.80 -16.72
N ASN A 317 -14.31 6.73 -16.35
CA ASN A 317 -14.87 7.32 -15.13
C ASN A 317 -14.56 8.83 -14.99
N LEU A 318 -14.48 9.55 -16.11
CA LEU A 318 -14.35 11.01 -16.11
C LEU A 318 -15.74 11.68 -16.11
N ILE A 319 -16.72 10.99 -16.67
CA ILE A 319 -18.15 11.32 -16.66
C ILE A 319 -18.90 10.05 -16.22
N ASN A 320 -19.99 10.16 -15.46
CA ASN A 320 -20.83 9.01 -15.14
C ASN A 320 -21.89 8.76 -16.23
N GLU A 321 -22.59 7.61 -16.17
CA GLU A 321 -23.67 7.26 -17.11
C GLU A 321 -24.81 8.29 -17.16
N LYS A 322 -24.98 9.08 -16.10
CA LYS A 322 -25.97 10.15 -16.02
C LYS A 322 -25.47 11.45 -16.67
N GLY A 323 -24.24 11.53 -17.15
CA GLY A 323 -23.70 12.74 -17.78
C GLY A 323 -23.11 13.77 -16.82
N ASN A 324 -22.84 13.40 -15.56
CA ASN A 324 -22.18 14.28 -14.60
C ASN A 324 -20.67 14.07 -14.64
N ILE A 325 -19.91 15.15 -14.60
CA ILE A 325 -18.45 15.10 -14.45
C ILE A 325 -18.06 14.52 -13.08
N LEU A 326 -17.10 13.59 -13.08
CA LEU A 326 -16.59 12.94 -11.87
C LEU A 326 -15.22 13.47 -11.43
N ILE A 327 -14.63 14.35 -12.23
CA ILE A 327 -13.31 14.93 -12.01
C ILE A 327 -13.41 16.42 -11.65
N ASN A 328 -12.37 16.95 -11.01
CA ASN A 328 -12.32 18.35 -10.61
C ASN A 328 -12.26 19.27 -11.85
N GLU A 329 -13.32 20.05 -12.05
CA GLU A 329 -13.45 21.04 -13.13
C GLU A 329 -12.25 22.00 -13.18
N THR A 330 -11.78 22.49 -12.03
CA THR A 330 -10.65 23.44 -11.98
C THR A 330 -9.37 22.84 -12.58
N CYS A 331 -9.17 21.53 -12.44
CA CYS A 331 -8.06 20.82 -13.05
C CYS A 331 -8.20 20.76 -14.58
N VAL A 332 -9.40 20.48 -15.10
CA VAL A 332 -9.67 20.47 -16.54
C VAL A 332 -9.43 21.86 -17.14
N ARG A 333 -9.95 22.91 -16.50
CA ARG A 333 -9.75 24.30 -16.94
C ARG A 333 -8.28 24.69 -16.96
N ARG A 334 -7.54 24.37 -15.89
CA ARG A 334 -6.09 24.62 -15.79
C ARG A 334 -5.34 23.89 -16.90
N PHE A 335 -5.69 22.63 -17.17
CA PHE A 335 -5.07 21.82 -18.21
C PHE A 335 -5.22 22.42 -19.61
N ILE A 336 -6.43 22.86 -19.98
CA ILE A 336 -6.69 23.49 -21.28
C ILE A 336 -5.94 24.82 -21.43
N ASN A 337 -5.72 25.54 -20.33
CA ASN A 337 -4.96 26.79 -20.33
C ASN A 337 -3.43 26.60 -20.44
N MET A 338 -2.92 25.37 -20.32
CA MET A 338 -1.48 25.08 -20.47
C MET A 338 -0.94 25.45 -21.87
N THR A 339 0.37 25.65 -21.94
CA THR A 339 1.09 25.86 -23.20
C THR A 339 1.02 24.61 -24.08
N GLY A 340 0.93 24.81 -25.40
CA GLY A 340 0.84 23.72 -26.38
C GLY A 340 -0.56 23.14 -26.62
N LYS A 341 -1.59 23.59 -25.88
CA LYS A 341 -2.99 23.21 -26.17
C LYS A 341 -3.62 24.14 -27.22
N PRO A 342 -4.49 23.64 -28.11
CA PRO A 342 -5.09 24.46 -29.16
C PRO A 342 -5.90 25.63 -28.61
N ASN A 343 -5.66 26.84 -29.14
CA ASN A 343 -6.29 28.06 -28.65
C ASN A 343 -7.81 28.06 -28.79
N TYR A 344 -8.38 27.34 -29.77
CA TYR A 344 -9.83 27.25 -29.93
C TYR A 344 -10.52 26.54 -28.76
N LEU A 345 -9.84 25.64 -28.03
CA LEU A 345 -10.38 25.05 -26.79
C LEU A 345 -10.45 26.08 -25.66
N LYS A 346 -9.51 27.02 -25.62
CA LYS A 346 -9.55 28.14 -24.65
C LYS A 346 -10.73 29.07 -24.90
N ASN A 347 -11.14 29.23 -26.16
CA ASN A 347 -12.34 30.00 -26.50
C ASN A 347 -13.63 29.33 -26.00
N LEU A 348 -13.66 28.00 -25.90
CA LEU A 348 -14.81 27.27 -25.37
C LEU A 348 -14.92 27.39 -23.84
N LEU A 349 -13.80 27.53 -23.12
CA LEU A 349 -13.79 27.69 -21.65
C LEU A 349 -14.59 28.88 -21.14
N ASN A 350 -14.55 29.99 -21.89
CA ASN A 350 -15.14 31.28 -21.50
C ASN A 350 -16.60 31.42 -21.94
N LYS A 351 -17.17 30.39 -22.59
CA LYS A 351 -18.52 30.43 -23.10
C LYS A 351 -19.49 30.14 -21.94
N LYS A 352 -20.15 31.18 -21.44
CA LYS A 352 -21.39 30.99 -20.67
C LYS A 352 -22.43 30.46 -21.65
N ILE A 353 -22.91 29.24 -21.41
CA ILE A 353 -24.06 28.72 -22.13
C ILE A 353 -25.27 29.48 -21.57
N ILE A 354 -25.88 30.33 -22.38
CA ILE A 354 -27.14 31.03 -22.09
C ILE A 354 -28.28 30.03 -22.16
#